data_AF-A0A9P7WRP5-F1
#
_entry.id   AF-A0A9P7WRP5-F1
#
_cell.length_a   1.000
_cell.length_b   1.000
_cell.length_c   1.000
_cell.angle_alpha   90.00
_cell.angle_beta   90.00
_cell.angle_gamma   90.00
#
_symmetry.space_group_name_H-M   'P 1'
#
loop_
_entity.id
_entity.type
_entity.pdbx_description
1 polymer ?
#
loop_
_entity_poly.entity_id
_entity_poly.type
_entity_poly.pdbx_seq_one_letter_code
_entity_poly.pdbx_strand_id
1 'polypeptide(L)'
;MRRFDLVRADSEAALSIPNHPWKLEVMGKLARCHIALGDPTAALQQTQEALKLNPLDNSILAAASIAERVRIDFQLSRDAWARKDWLEAKNTLARVIAECIGVYSLEWRICEVEVEIATRNWEAAISKAETTTELHPSSPDAFATLGLALILSNKLALCTAALQSAVRLTLITLEPVAPCTVHMKSRGRKQQVTRHFNREGMTRLFVSTQRHSPSSVVMKRMVEEAISEQSYWRIVLLLFKRWGNIPERWPTYSPHLN
;
A
#
# COMPACT_ATOMS: atom_id res chain seq x y z
N MET A 1 14.46 3.30 -17.20
CA MET A 1 13.37 2.71 -16.41
C MET A 1 12.28 2.04 -17.26
N ARG A 2 11.78 2.65 -18.34
CA ARG A 2 10.79 2.06 -19.30
C ARG A 2 11.21 0.78 -20.04
N ARG A 3 12.38 0.20 -19.75
CA ARG A 3 12.97 -0.86 -20.58
C ARG A 3 12.28 -2.20 -20.40
N PHE A 4 11.91 -2.56 -19.17
CA PHE A 4 11.22 -3.83 -18.91
C PHE A 4 9.75 -3.81 -19.31
N ASP A 5 9.06 -2.68 -19.15
CA ASP A 5 7.68 -2.53 -19.63
C ASP A 5 7.59 -2.62 -21.15
N LEU A 6 8.53 -1.99 -21.87
CA LEU A 6 8.63 -2.08 -23.33
C LEU A 6 8.93 -3.52 -23.76
N VAL A 7 9.94 -4.16 -23.14
CA VAL A 7 10.28 -5.55 -23.48
C VAL A 7 9.12 -6.50 -23.15
N ARG A 8 8.37 -6.26 -22.07
CA ARG A 8 7.17 -7.02 -21.74
C ARG A 8 6.12 -6.85 -22.84
N ALA A 9 5.78 -5.62 -23.21
CA ALA A 9 4.78 -5.34 -24.25
C ALA A 9 5.18 -5.94 -25.61
N ASP A 10 6.45 -5.81 -25.99
CA ASP A 10 6.98 -6.41 -27.23
C ASP A 10 6.91 -7.94 -27.20
N SER A 11 7.23 -8.55 -26.04
CA SER A 11 7.17 -10.00 -25.87
C SER A 11 5.72 -10.51 -25.88
N GLU A 12 4.79 -9.81 -25.24
CA GLU A 12 3.35 -10.11 -25.28
C GLU A 12 2.80 -10.00 -26.71
N ALA A 13 3.18 -8.95 -27.44
CA ALA A 13 2.82 -8.78 -28.84
C ALA A 13 3.37 -9.92 -29.71
N ALA A 14 4.63 -10.33 -29.51
CA ALA A 14 5.22 -11.46 -30.23
C ALA A 14 4.52 -12.79 -29.93
N LEU A 15 4.06 -13.02 -28.70
CA LEU A 15 3.30 -14.22 -28.32
C LEU A 15 1.87 -14.26 -28.88
N SER A 16 1.31 -13.11 -29.25
CA SER A 16 0.00 -13.04 -29.91
C SER A 16 0.01 -13.62 -31.34
N ILE A 17 1.19 -13.74 -31.95
CA ILE A 17 1.37 -14.29 -33.30
C ILE A 17 1.35 -15.83 -33.21
N PRO A 18 0.38 -16.51 -33.86
CA PRO A 18 0.35 -17.97 -33.89
C PRO A 18 1.63 -18.55 -34.54
N ASN A 19 2.17 -19.63 -33.97
CA ASN A 19 3.36 -20.33 -34.47
C ASN A 19 4.62 -19.45 -34.62
N HIS A 20 4.81 -18.47 -33.73
CA HIS A 20 6.01 -17.65 -33.73
C HIS A 20 7.30 -18.50 -33.63
N PRO A 21 8.28 -18.35 -34.54
CA PRO A 21 9.45 -19.25 -34.60
C PRO A 21 10.34 -19.18 -33.36
N TRP A 22 10.29 -18.07 -32.64
CA TRP A 22 11.07 -17.83 -31.41
C TRP A 22 10.20 -17.87 -30.15
N LYS A 23 9.06 -18.56 -30.18
CA LYS A 23 8.08 -18.57 -29.07
C LYS A 23 8.73 -18.93 -27.73
N LEU A 24 9.58 -19.96 -27.70
CA LEU A 24 10.28 -20.41 -26.49
C LEU A 24 11.18 -19.31 -25.90
N GLU A 25 11.99 -18.67 -26.75
CA GLU A 25 12.91 -17.61 -26.32
C GLU A 25 12.13 -16.37 -25.82
N VAL A 26 11.05 -16.01 -26.51
CA VAL A 26 10.17 -14.90 -26.12
C VAL A 26 9.51 -15.20 -24.78
N MET A 27 9.01 -16.41 -24.53
CA MET A 27 8.47 -16.81 -23.22
C MET A 27 9.52 -16.71 -22.12
N GLY A 28 10.76 -17.16 -22.38
CA GLY A 28 11.86 -17.02 -21.42
C GLY A 28 12.20 -15.56 -21.11
N LYS A 29 12.17 -14.67 -22.11
CA LYS A 29 12.34 -13.22 -21.90
C LYS A 29 11.19 -12.63 -21.09
N LEU A 30 9.95 -12.96 -21.43
CA LEU A 30 8.76 -12.49 -20.73
C LEU A 30 8.76 -12.90 -19.25
N ALA A 31 9.10 -14.17 -18.96
CA ALA A 31 9.24 -14.66 -17.59
C ALA A 31 10.24 -13.83 -16.77
N ARG A 32 11.42 -13.52 -17.33
CA ARG A 32 12.42 -12.68 -16.65
C ARG A 32 11.92 -11.24 -16.45
N CYS A 33 11.15 -10.71 -17.39
CA CYS A 33 10.53 -9.40 -17.21
C CYS A 33 9.53 -9.40 -16.05
N HIS A 34 8.70 -10.44 -15.93
CA HIS A 34 7.77 -10.57 -14.80
C HIS A 34 8.52 -10.66 -13.45
N ILE A 35 9.62 -11.42 -13.38
CA ILE A 35 10.48 -11.46 -12.18
C ILE A 35 11.01 -10.05 -11.87
N ALA A 36 11.59 -9.35 -12.85
CA ALA A 36 12.17 -8.02 -12.66
C ALA A 36 11.15 -6.96 -12.24
N LEU A 37 9.88 -7.14 -12.60
CA LEU A 37 8.76 -6.26 -12.23
C LEU A 37 8.08 -6.65 -10.90
N GLY A 38 8.53 -7.73 -10.25
CA GLY A 38 7.95 -8.22 -9.00
C GLY A 38 6.60 -8.93 -9.16
N ASP A 39 6.39 -9.59 -10.30
CA ASP A 39 5.24 -10.49 -10.53
C ASP A 39 5.71 -11.95 -10.67
N PRO A 40 6.07 -12.61 -9.56
CA PRO A 40 6.58 -13.98 -9.61
C PRO A 40 5.50 -14.98 -10.04
N THR A 41 4.21 -14.67 -9.86
CA THR A 41 3.10 -15.56 -10.24
C THR A 41 2.99 -15.65 -11.76
N ALA A 42 2.98 -14.51 -12.46
CA ALA A 42 2.99 -14.50 -13.91
C ALA A 42 4.28 -15.13 -14.46
N ALA A 43 5.43 -14.86 -13.83
CA ALA A 43 6.68 -15.50 -14.23
C ALA A 43 6.63 -17.04 -14.15
N LEU A 44 6.06 -17.59 -13.07
CA LEU A 44 5.91 -19.04 -12.90
C LEU A 44 4.95 -19.63 -13.94
N GLN A 45 3.83 -18.97 -14.23
CA GLN A 45 2.92 -19.40 -15.29
C GLN A 45 3.63 -19.46 -16.65
N GLN A 46 4.37 -18.39 -17.01
CA GLN A 46 5.10 -18.32 -18.28
C GLN A 46 6.21 -19.38 -18.38
N THR A 47 6.96 -19.60 -17.31
CA THR A 47 7.99 -20.66 -17.28
C THR A 47 7.40 -22.06 -17.36
N GLN A 48 6.26 -22.32 -16.70
CA GLN A 48 5.57 -23.61 -16.81
C GLN A 48 5.07 -23.87 -18.24
N GLU A 49 4.53 -22.87 -18.93
CA GLU A 49 4.13 -23.00 -20.33
C GLU A 49 5.32 -23.24 -21.25
N ALA A 50 6.43 -22.54 -21.03
CA ALA A 50 7.65 -22.69 -21.80
C ALA A 50 8.29 -24.07 -21.59
N LEU A 51 8.29 -24.60 -20.35
CA LEU A 51 8.78 -25.95 -20.04
C LEU A 51 7.94 -27.07 -20.66
N LYS A 52 6.64 -26.84 -20.93
CA LYS A 52 5.83 -27.80 -21.70
C LYS A 52 6.32 -27.93 -23.15
N LEU A 53 6.92 -26.88 -23.70
CA LEU A 53 7.50 -26.89 -25.05
C LEU A 53 8.91 -27.49 -25.05
N ASN A 54 9.73 -27.15 -24.05
CA ASN A 54 11.07 -27.72 -23.89
C ASN A 54 11.40 -27.93 -22.40
N PRO A 55 11.28 -29.15 -21.87
CA PRO A 55 11.52 -29.44 -20.45
C PRO A 55 12.98 -29.29 -19.99
N LEU A 56 13.94 -29.30 -20.92
CA LEU A 56 15.38 -29.34 -20.63
C LEU A 56 16.08 -27.99 -20.85
N ASP A 57 15.32 -26.92 -21.07
CA ASP A 57 15.90 -25.58 -21.24
C ASP A 57 16.39 -25.02 -19.90
N ASN A 58 17.72 -25.03 -19.72
CA ASN A 58 18.39 -24.53 -18.52
C ASN A 58 18.07 -23.05 -18.23
N SER A 59 17.84 -22.21 -19.25
CA SER A 59 17.52 -20.80 -19.08
C SER A 59 16.14 -20.62 -18.44
N ILE A 60 15.17 -21.42 -18.87
CA ILE A 60 13.81 -21.40 -18.35
C ILE A 60 13.75 -22.02 -16.95
N LEU A 61 14.48 -23.13 -16.73
CA LEU A 61 14.61 -23.74 -15.40
C LEU A 61 15.22 -22.77 -14.38
N ALA A 62 16.27 -22.03 -14.78
CA ALA A 62 16.88 -21.01 -13.92
C ALA A 62 15.88 -19.88 -13.59
N ALA A 63 15.14 -19.39 -14.58
CA ALA A 63 14.10 -18.38 -14.36
C ALA A 63 12.98 -18.89 -13.44
N ALA A 64 12.54 -20.13 -13.61
CA ALA A 64 11.52 -20.74 -12.76
C ALA A 64 11.98 -20.84 -11.29
N SER A 65 13.25 -21.24 -11.07
CA SER A 65 13.86 -21.30 -9.74
C SER A 65 13.91 -19.93 -9.06
N ILE A 66 14.28 -18.88 -9.79
CA ILE A 66 14.30 -17.50 -9.27
C ILE A 66 12.87 -17.04 -8.94
N ALA A 67 11.91 -17.24 -9.85
CA ALA A 67 10.52 -16.84 -9.63
C ALA A 67 9.91 -17.53 -8.40
N GLU A 68 10.20 -18.82 -8.20
CA GLU A 68 9.72 -19.56 -7.04
C GLU A 68 10.35 -19.07 -5.74
N ARG A 69 11.67 -18.79 -5.72
CA ARG A 69 12.34 -18.21 -4.55
C ARG A 69 11.76 -16.84 -4.19
N VAL A 70 11.57 -15.97 -5.17
CA VAL A 70 10.93 -14.65 -4.98
C VAL A 70 9.52 -14.80 -4.40
N ARG A 71 8.73 -15.74 -4.92
CA ARG A 71 7.38 -16.04 -4.41
C ARG A 71 7.40 -16.50 -2.96
N ILE A 72 8.28 -17.45 -2.63
CA ILE A 72 8.42 -18.01 -1.28
C ILE A 72 8.88 -16.92 -0.31
N ASP A 73 9.94 -16.18 -0.64
CA ASP A 73 10.48 -15.13 0.24
C ASP A 73 9.45 -14.01 0.47
N PHE A 74 8.64 -13.67 -0.54
CA PHE A 74 7.56 -12.70 -0.37
C PHE A 74 6.46 -13.23 0.56
N GLN A 75 6.09 -14.52 0.44
CA GLN A 75 5.15 -15.14 1.37
C GLN A 75 5.70 -15.18 2.80
N LEU A 76 6.98 -15.54 2.97
CA LEU A 76 7.64 -15.54 4.28
C LEU A 76 7.66 -14.15 4.91
N SER A 77 7.87 -13.11 4.10
CA SER A 77 7.78 -11.72 4.55
C SER A 77 6.37 -11.38 5.05
N ARG A 78 5.32 -11.78 4.32
CA ARG A 78 3.93 -11.59 4.74
C ARG A 78 3.58 -12.37 6.01
N ASP A 79 4.10 -13.58 6.15
CA ASP A 79 3.86 -14.39 7.35
C ASP A 79 4.59 -13.80 8.57
N ALA A 80 5.82 -13.29 8.38
CA ALA A 80 6.55 -12.55 9.41
C ALA A 80 5.80 -11.29 9.83
N TRP A 81 5.21 -10.58 8.87
CA TRP A 81 4.36 -9.42 9.10
C TRP A 81 3.13 -9.76 9.93
N ALA A 82 2.43 -10.86 9.61
CA ALA A 82 1.29 -11.34 10.39
C ALA A 82 1.66 -11.69 11.84
N ARG A 83 2.89 -12.20 12.05
CA ARG A 83 3.47 -12.45 13.39
C ARG A 83 4.01 -11.19 14.08
N LYS A 84 3.99 -10.03 13.42
CA LYS A 84 4.62 -8.77 13.86
C LYS A 84 6.14 -8.89 14.08
N ASP A 85 6.78 -9.83 13.38
CA ASP A 85 8.24 -9.93 13.32
C ASP A 85 8.77 -9.01 12.22
N TRP A 86 8.87 -7.73 12.55
CA TRP A 86 9.20 -6.66 11.60
C TRP A 86 10.61 -6.77 11.03
N LEU A 87 11.54 -7.32 11.80
CA LEU A 87 12.93 -7.48 11.36
C LEU A 87 13.04 -8.61 10.34
N GLU A 88 12.40 -9.74 10.59
CA GLU A 88 12.34 -10.84 9.62
C GLU A 88 11.59 -10.42 8.35
N ALA A 89 10.46 -9.71 8.50
CA ALA A 89 9.72 -9.16 7.37
C ALA A 89 10.58 -8.22 6.51
N LYS A 90 11.40 -7.37 7.15
CA LYS A 90 12.35 -6.48 6.47
C LYS A 90 13.43 -7.25 5.70
N ASN A 91 14.06 -8.22 6.35
CA ASN A 91 15.17 -8.97 5.78
C ASN A 91 14.71 -9.84 4.60
N THR A 92 13.57 -10.53 4.75
CA THR A 92 12.93 -11.30 3.69
C THR A 92 12.54 -10.42 2.50
N LEU A 93 11.89 -9.27 2.74
CA LEU A 93 11.53 -8.34 1.68
C LEU A 93 12.74 -7.75 0.96
N ALA A 94 13.84 -7.46 1.69
CA ALA A 94 15.08 -7.00 1.08
C ALA A 94 15.69 -8.04 0.13
N ARG A 95 15.60 -9.35 0.45
CA ARG A 95 16.02 -10.43 -0.47
C ARG A 95 15.16 -10.48 -1.72
N VAL A 96 13.85 -10.36 -1.58
CA VAL A 96 12.89 -10.29 -2.70
C VAL A 96 13.24 -9.13 -3.65
N ILE A 97 13.53 -7.96 -3.09
CA ILE A 97 13.85 -6.76 -3.87
C ILE A 97 15.23 -6.89 -4.54
N ALA A 98 16.20 -7.53 -3.90
CA ALA A 98 17.54 -7.74 -4.47
C ALA A 98 17.50 -8.60 -5.75
N GLU A 99 16.54 -9.52 -5.86
CA GLU A 99 16.32 -10.34 -7.06
C GLU A 99 15.60 -9.55 -8.18
N CYS A 100 15.01 -8.40 -7.86
CA CYS A 100 14.29 -7.56 -8.82
C CYS A 100 15.18 -6.46 -9.39
N ILE A 101 15.42 -6.53 -10.70
CA ILE A 101 16.22 -5.55 -11.43
C ILE A 101 15.26 -4.53 -12.04
N GLY A 102 14.59 -3.69 -11.24
CA GLY A 102 13.63 -2.75 -11.81
C GLY A 102 12.72 -1.98 -10.85
N VAL A 103 11.71 -1.34 -11.43
CA VAL A 103 10.61 -0.75 -10.68
C VAL A 103 9.64 -1.88 -10.35
N TYR A 104 9.80 -2.46 -9.16
CA TYR A 104 8.87 -3.46 -8.65
C TYR A 104 7.53 -2.82 -8.25
N SER A 105 6.53 -3.70 -8.09
CA SER A 105 5.13 -3.34 -7.87
C SER A 105 4.92 -2.31 -6.75
N LEU A 106 3.87 -1.50 -6.91
CA LEU A 106 3.44 -0.53 -5.90
C LEU A 106 3.20 -1.20 -4.54
N GLU A 107 2.62 -2.41 -4.54
CA GLU A 107 2.36 -3.17 -3.32
C GLU A 107 3.63 -3.36 -2.50
N TRP A 108 4.71 -3.83 -3.12
CA TRP A 108 5.97 -4.11 -2.43
C TRP A 108 6.64 -2.84 -1.90
N ARG A 109 6.53 -1.73 -2.63
CA ARG A 109 7.01 -0.42 -2.18
C ARG A 109 6.27 0.06 -0.94
N ILE A 110 4.95 -0.09 -0.93
CA ILE A 110 4.15 0.20 0.25
C ILE A 110 4.62 -0.70 1.40
N CYS A 111 4.79 -2.01 1.18
CA CYS A 111 5.30 -2.92 2.22
C CYS A 111 6.64 -2.46 2.81
N GLU A 112 7.58 -1.98 2.00
CA GLU A 112 8.84 -1.45 2.53
C GLU A 112 8.64 -0.25 3.44
N VAL A 113 7.78 0.70 3.06
CA VAL A 113 7.48 1.87 3.90
C VAL A 113 6.81 1.42 5.19
N GLU A 114 5.85 0.50 5.11
CA GLU A 114 5.15 -0.04 6.28
C GLU A 114 6.15 -0.75 7.23
N VAL A 115 7.13 -1.48 6.71
CA VAL A 115 8.19 -2.09 7.52
C VAL A 115 9.11 -1.06 8.18
N GLU A 116 9.51 0.00 7.48
CA GLU A 116 10.32 1.08 8.09
C GLU A 116 9.53 1.83 9.18
N ILE A 117 8.23 2.06 8.97
CA ILE A 117 7.33 2.63 9.98
C ILE A 117 7.27 1.70 11.22
N ALA A 118 7.09 0.40 11.01
CA ALA A 118 6.98 -0.55 12.11
C ALA A 118 8.27 -0.67 12.93
N THR A 119 9.42 -0.55 12.27
CA THR A 119 10.75 -0.51 12.90
C THR A 119 11.13 0.88 13.45
N ARG A 120 10.21 1.85 13.38
CA ARG A 120 10.39 3.25 13.85
C ARG A 120 11.50 4.01 13.15
N ASN A 121 11.83 3.62 11.93
CA ASN A 121 12.83 4.30 11.10
C ASN A 121 12.17 5.36 10.23
N TRP A 122 11.77 6.47 10.86
CA TRP A 122 10.90 7.48 10.24
C TRP A 122 11.50 8.16 9.00
N GLU A 123 12.79 8.48 9.01
CA GLU A 123 13.44 9.14 7.87
C GLU A 123 13.53 8.20 6.65
N ALA A 124 13.84 6.92 6.86
CA ALA A 124 13.83 5.93 5.78
C ALA A 124 12.40 5.70 5.25
N ALA A 125 11.41 5.64 6.15
CA ALA A 125 10.01 5.52 5.75
C ALA A 125 9.56 6.68 4.86
N ILE A 126 9.87 7.92 5.22
CA ILE A 126 9.54 9.12 4.44
C ILE A 126 10.24 9.07 3.08
N SER A 127 11.56 8.85 3.06
CA SER A 127 12.33 8.82 1.82
C SER A 127 11.82 7.75 0.85
N LYS A 128 11.49 6.55 1.34
CA LYS A 128 10.89 5.48 0.52
C LYS A 128 9.47 5.86 0.06
N ALA A 129 8.67 6.51 0.90
CA ALA A 129 7.32 6.94 0.55
C ALA A 129 7.32 8.04 -0.52
N GLU A 130 8.22 9.02 -0.41
CA GLU A 130 8.43 10.07 -1.43
C GLU A 130 8.80 9.45 -2.77
N THR A 131 9.81 8.56 -2.78
CA THR A 131 10.20 7.81 -3.98
C THR A 131 9.03 7.03 -4.57
N THR A 132 8.17 6.45 -3.71
CA THR A 132 6.98 5.72 -4.15
C THR A 132 5.95 6.64 -4.81
N THR A 133 5.73 7.85 -4.27
CA THR A 133 4.84 8.84 -4.87
C THR A 133 5.37 9.41 -6.20
N GLU A 134 6.69 9.54 -6.34
CA GLU A 134 7.32 9.95 -7.60
C GLU A 134 7.13 8.90 -8.70
N LEU A 135 7.28 7.63 -8.35
CA LEU A 135 7.10 6.51 -9.29
C LEU A 135 5.63 6.24 -9.61
N HIS A 136 4.73 6.49 -8.66
CA HIS A 136 3.29 6.23 -8.80
C HIS A 136 2.45 7.49 -8.46
N PRO A 137 2.53 8.56 -9.26
CA PRO A 137 1.88 9.84 -8.96
C PRO A 137 0.35 9.80 -9.06
N SER A 138 -0.23 8.74 -9.62
CA SER A 138 -1.68 8.52 -9.70
C SER A 138 -2.22 7.65 -8.56
N SER A 139 -1.36 7.11 -7.70
CA SER A 139 -1.78 6.17 -6.66
C SER A 139 -2.20 6.89 -5.37
N PRO A 140 -3.47 6.81 -4.95
CA PRO A 140 -3.89 7.38 -3.67
C PRO A 140 -3.20 6.66 -2.49
N ASP A 141 -2.92 5.35 -2.61
CA ASP A 141 -2.28 4.56 -1.56
C ASP A 141 -0.83 5.01 -1.31
N ALA A 142 -0.09 5.39 -2.36
CA ALA A 142 1.26 5.94 -2.22
C ALA A 142 1.25 7.23 -1.37
N PHE A 143 0.34 8.15 -1.68
CA PHE A 143 0.20 9.41 -0.93
C PHE A 143 -0.34 9.19 0.49
N ALA A 144 -1.26 8.25 0.70
CA ALA A 144 -1.75 7.90 2.02
C ALA A 144 -0.63 7.34 2.92
N THR A 145 0.24 6.51 2.34
CA THR A 145 1.40 5.93 3.04
C THR A 145 2.43 7.01 3.40
N LEU A 146 2.69 7.96 2.49
CA LEU A 146 3.53 9.14 2.78
C LEU A 146 2.94 10.00 3.91
N GLY A 147 1.64 10.29 3.85
CA GLY A 147 0.94 11.03 4.92
C GLY A 147 1.10 10.35 6.28
N LEU A 148 0.94 9.02 6.35
CA LEU A 148 1.14 8.25 7.57
C LEU A 148 2.58 8.38 8.11
N ALA A 149 3.59 8.22 7.25
CA ALA A 149 4.99 8.37 7.64
C ALA A 149 5.28 9.78 8.22
N LEU A 150 4.75 10.82 7.58
CA LEU A 150 4.91 12.22 8.01
C LEU A 150 4.17 12.52 9.33
N ILE A 151 3.00 11.93 9.57
CA ILE A 151 2.30 12.06 10.86
C ILE A 151 3.15 11.47 11.98
N LEU A 152 3.65 10.25 11.77
CA LEU A 152 4.42 9.53 12.78
C LEU A 152 5.78 10.19 13.06
N SER A 153 6.34 10.91 12.08
CA SER A 153 7.54 11.72 12.24
C SER A 153 7.30 13.14 12.75
N ASN A 154 6.06 13.51 13.11
CA ASN A 154 5.66 14.85 13.54
C ASN A 154 5.89 15.98 12.50
N LYS A 155 5.90 15.65 11.19
CA LYS A 155 6.03 16.61 10.08
C LYS A 155 4.63 17.02 9.55
N LEU A 156 3.79 17.56 10.44
CA LEU A 156 2.36 17.79 10.18
C LEU A 156 2.08 18.76 9.01
N ALA A 157 2.95 19.75 8.79
CA ALA A 157 2.79 20.72 7.71
C ALA A 157 2.89 20.08 6.30
N LEU A 158 3.73 19.05 6.15
CA LEU A 158 3.89 18.32 4.89
C LEU A 158 2.81 17.24 4.72
N CYS A 159 2.38 16.64 5.84
CA CYS A 159 1.34 15.61 5.85
C CYS A 159 0.04 16.09 5.19
N THR A 160 -0.41 17.31 5.48
CA THR A 160 -1.69 17.83 4.97
C THR A 160 -1.73 17.83 3.44
N ALA A 161 -0.65 18.26 2.78
CA ALA A 161 -0.52 18.26 1.33
C ALA A 161 -0.54 16.84 0.74
N ALA A 162 0.15 15.89 1.38
CA ALA A 162 0.16 14.48 0.95
C ALA A 162 -1.24 13.86 1.05
N LEU A 163 -1.94 14.05 2.18
CA LEU A 163 -3.28 13.49 2.38
C LEU A 163 -4.34 14.16 1.50
N GLN A 164 -4.26 15.47 1.26
CA GLN A 164 -5.13 16.15 0.30
C GLN A 164 -4.96 15.57 -1.11
N SER A 165 -3.73 15.25 -1.50
CA SER A 165 -3.45 14.58 -2.77
C SER A 165 -4.06 13.18 -2.83
N ALA A 166 -3.95 12.39 -1.76
CA ALA A 166 -4.58 11.08 -1.65
C ALA A 166 -6.12 11.16 -1.79
N VAL A 167 -6.76 12.09 -1.08
CA VAL A 167 -8.22 12.31 -1.15
C VAL A 167 -8.63 12.72 -2.56
N ARG A 168 -7.94 13.68 -3.17
CA ARG A 168 -8.22 14.13 -4.54
C ARG A 168 -8.14 12.97 -5.55
N LEU A 169 -7.11 12.13 -5.46
CA LEU A 169 -6.96 10.97 -6.34
C LEU A 169 -8.04 9.91 -6.09
N THR A 170 -8.43 9.67 -4.83
CA THR A 170 -9.50 8.74 -4.49
C THR A 170 -10.86 9.20 -5.03
N LEU A 171 -11.13 10.50 -5.00
CA LEU A 171 -12.36 11.07 -5.55
C LEU A 171 -12.41 10.99 -7.08
N ILE A 172 -11.25 11.01 -7.76
CA ILE A 172 -11.17 10.86 -9.21
C ILE A 172 -11.38 9.39 -9.62
N THR A 173 -10.85 8.43 -8.85
CA THR A 173 -11.05 6.99 -9.14
C THR A 173 -12.48 6.54 -8.86
N LEU A 174 -13.17 7.22 -7.94
CA LEU A 174 -14.61 7.12 -7.74
C LEU A 174 -15.35 7.96 -8.78
N GLU A 175 -15.24 7.63 -10.07
CA GLU A 175 -16.15 8.25 -11.05
C GLU A 175 -17.60 8.06 -10.59
N PRO A 176 -18.47 9.08 -10.79
CA PRO A 176 -19.88 8.96 -10.48
C PRO A 176 -20.49 7.94 -11.44
N VAL A 177 -20.72 6.72 -10.95
CA VAL A 177 -21.70 5.84 -11.58
C VAL A 177 -22.99 6.67 -11.68
N ALA A 178 -23.45 6.91 -12.91
CA ALA A 178 -24.67 7.64 -13.20
C ALA A 178 -25.82 7.22 -12.27
N PRO A 179 -26.78 8.11 -11.93
CA PRO A 179 -27.90 7.78 -11.07
C PRO A 179 -28.81 6.73 -11.73
N CYS A 180 -28.44 5.45 -11.64
CA CYS A 180 -29.29 4.34 -12.00
C CYS A 180 -30.40 4.27 -10.96
N THR A 181 -31.58 4.72 -11.40
CA THR A 181 -32.89 4.56 -10.78
C THR A 181 -33.22 3.09 -10.57
N VAL A 182 -32.64 2.44 -9.56
CA VAL A 182 -33.12 1.14 -9.08
C VAL A 182 -34.17 1.39 -8.02
N HIS A 183 -35.41 1.13 -8.42
CA HIS A 183 -36.60 1.01 -7.58
C HIS A 183 -36.35 0.04 -6.41
N MET A 184 -35.99 0.55 -5.24
CA MET A 184 -36.23 -0.15 -3.98
C MET A 184 -37.56 0.34 -3.39
N LYS A 185 -38.60 -0.45 -3.70
CA LYS A 185 -39.93 -0.41 -3.08
C LYS A 185 -39.82 -1.13 -1.72
N SER A 186 -39.33 -0.44 -0.69
CA SER A 186 -39.58 -0.86 0.69
C SER A 186 -40.02 0.35 1.51
N ARG A 187 -41.14 0.13 2.20
CA ARG A 187 -42.01 1.13 2.80
C ARG A 187 -41.33 1.86 3.95
N GLY A 188 -41.52 3.19 3.96
CA GLY A 188 -41.84 3.94 5.17
C GLY A 188 -40.68 4.30 6.09
N ARG A 189 -39.88 5.30 5.71
CA ARG A 189 -39.37 6.43 6.53
C ARG A 189 -38.24 7.13 5.79
N LYS A 190 -38.57 7.79 4.69
CA LYS A 190 -37.75 8.87 4.14
C LYS A 190 -38.25 10.17 4.75
N GLN A 191 -37.32 10.95 5.32
CA GLN A 191 -37.47 12.26 6.00
C GLN A 191 -37.24 12.30 7.52
N GLN A 192 -36.33 11.47 8.08
CA GLN A 192 -35.81 11.75 9.43
C GLN A 192 -34.37 11.27 9.73
N VAL A 193 -33.59 10.84 8.73
CA VAL A 193 -32.24 10.27 8.98
C VAL A 193 -31.09 11.27 8.72
N THR A 194 -31.38 12.47 8.23
CA THR A 194 -30.37 13.55 8.08
C THR A 194 -30.36 14.57 9.24
N ARG A 195 -31.10 14.33 10.33
CA ARG A 195 -31.08 15.22 11.52
C ARG A 195 -30.85 14.53 12.86
N HIS A 196 -30.69 13.20 12.91
CA HIS A 196 -30.42 12.47 14.16
C HIS A 196 -29.13 11.64 14.18
N PHE A 197 -28.26 11.81 13.20
CA PHE A 197 -26.87 11.34 13.30
C PHE A 197 -25.94 12.50 13.69
N ASN A 198 -26.36 13.23 14.73
CA ASN A 198 -25.56 14.26 15.36
C ASN A 198 -25.70 14.10 16.88
N ARG A 199 -24.55 14.14 17.55
CA ARG A 199 -24.33 14.46 18.97
C ARG A 199 -24.35 13.40 20.08
N GLU A 200 -24.90 12.20 19.94
CA GLU A 200 -25.01 11.29 21.13
C GLU A 200 -24.42 9.87 21.00
N GLY A 201 -23.86 9.49 19.84
CA GLY A 201 -23.31 8.14 19.63
C GLY A 201 -21.84 7.92 20.02
N MET A 202 -21.08 9.00 20.26
CA MET A 202 -19.61 8.92 20.46
C MET A 202 -19.13 9.46 21.81
N THR A 203 -20.03 9.71 22.76
CA THR A 203 -19.70 10.21 24.11
C THR A 203 -19.82 9.15 25.22
N ARG A 204 -20.11 7.87 24.91
CA ARG A 204 -20.29 6.82 25.93
C ARG A 204 -19.18 5.77 26.05
N LEU A 205 -18.01 5.99 25.42
CA LEU A 205 -16.82 5.16 25.65
C LEU A 205 -15.60 5.94 26.16
N PHE A 206 -15.80 7.15 26.69
CA PHE A 206 -14.71 7.98 27.21
C PHE A 206 -15.08 8.66 28.54
N VAL A 207 -15.68 7.90 29.46
CA VAL A 207 -15.82 8.31 30.87
C VAL A 207 -15.34 7.18 31.77
N SER A 208 -14.03 7.04 31.89
CA SER A 208 -13.39 6.59 33.14
C SER A 208 -11.87 6.66 33.00
N THR A 209 -11.30 7.88 33.03
CA THR A 209 -10.01 8.24 33.64
C THR A 209 -9.55 9.60 33.11
N GLN A 210 -10.03 10.67 33.75
CA GLN A 210 -9.28 11.92 33.79
C GLN A 210 -8.89 12.16 35.25
N ARG A 211 -7.59 12.16 35.54
CA ARG A 211 -7.00 13.06 36.54
C ARG A 211 -5.64 13.54 36.05
N HIS A 212 -5.59 14.88 35.87
CA HIS A 212 -4.46 15.81 35.85
C HIS A 212 -3.58 15.95 34.59
N SER A 213 -3.86 16.99 33.77
CA SER A 213 -2.91 18.04 33.35
C SER A 213 -3.59 19.07 32.40
N PRO A 214 -3.28 20.39 32.46
CA PRO A 214 -4.05 21.46 31.80
C PRO A 214 -3.60 21.87 30.39
N SER A 215 -3.02 20.97 29.60
CA SER A 215 -2.63 21.24 28.19
C SER A 215 -3.64 20.77 27.13
N SER A 216 -4.84 20.31 27.54
CA SER A 216 -5.82 19.70 26.61
C SER A 216 -6.77 20.68 25.91
N VAL A 217 -6.85 21.96 26.31
CA VAL A 217 -7.86 22.89 25.75
C VAL A 217 -7.48 23.41 24.37
N VAL A 218 -6.19 23.63 24.11
CA VAL A 218 -5.68 24.09 22.80
C VAL A 218 -5.68 22.94 21.78
N MET A 219 -5.32 21.73 22.23
CA MET A 219 -5.33 20.53 21.39
C MET A 219 -6.75 20.07 21.07
N LYS A 220 -7.70 20.24 21.99
CA LYS A 220 -9.13 19.99 21.75
C LYS A 220 -9.74 21.01 20.78
N ARG A 221 -9.33 22.29 20.82
CA ARG A 221 -9.73 23.31 19.82
C ARG A 221 -9.13 23.07 18.44
N MET A 222 -7.87 22.66 18.33
CA MET A 222 -7.26 22.30 17.04
C MET A 222 -7.88 21.03 16.44
N VAL A 223 -8.32 20.10 17.30
CA VAL A 223 -9.07 18.89 16.91
C VAL A 223 -10.53 19.22 16.54
N GLU A 224 -11.12 20.27 17.15
CA GLU A 224 -12.48 20.75 16.85
C GLU A 224 -12.54 21.70 15.62
N GLU A 225 -11.46 22.43 15.30
CA GLU A 225 -11.37 23.31 14.11
C GLU A 225 -10.94 22.58 12.83
N ALA A 226 -10.36 21.38 12.93
CA ALA A 226 -10.08 20.51 11.79
C ALA A 226 -11.33 19.74 11.27
N ILE A 227 -12.53 20.06 11.80
CA ILE A 227 -13.82 19.43 11.46
C ILE A 227 -14.44 20.09 10.22
N SER A 228 -13.81 19.94 9.06
CA SER A 228 -14.49 20.19 7.77
C SER A 228 -14.44 19.03 6.78
N GLU A 229 -13.67 17.95 7.01
CA GLU A 229 -13.73 16.78 6.13
C GLU A 229 -13.81 15.48 6.94
N GLN A 230 -15.01 14.90 6.97
CA GLN A 230 -15.33 13.55 7.48
C GLN A 230 -14.47 12.43 6.83
N SER A 231 -13.69 12.74 5.81
CA SER A 231 -12.80 11.85 5.07
C SER A 231 -11.51 11.50 5.84
N TYR A 232 -10.96 12.44 6.62
CA TYR A 232 -9.65 12.29 7.29
C TYR A 232 -9.62 11.10 8.25
N TRP A 233 -10.59 11.05 9.16
CA TRP A 233 -10.68 9.96 10.15
C TRP A 233 -11.00 8.62 9.51
N ARG A 234 -11.66 8.60 8.35
CA ARG A 234 -11.96 7.34 7.66
C ARG A 234 -10.70 6.72 7.07
N ILE A 235 -9.81 7.54 6.48
CA ILE A 235 -8.49 7.08 5.99
C ILE A 235 -7.62 6.66 7.16
N VAL A 236 -7.54 7.47 8.21
CA VAL A 236 -6.78 7.15 9.43
C VAL A 236 -7.30 5.85 10.08
N LEU A 237 -8.62 5.65 10.18
CA LEU A 237 -9.22 4.42 10.70
C LEU A 237 -9.03 3.20 9.79
N LEU A 238 -9.03 3.37 8.47
CA LEU A 238 -8.72 2.29 7.52
C LEU A 238 -7.25 1.87 7.64
N LEU A 239 -6.34 2.84 7.77
CA LEU A 239 -4.94 2.59 8.08
C LEU A 239 -4.79 1.91 9.45
N PHE A 240 -5.50 2.37 10.49
CA PHE A 240 -5.48 1.71 11.80
C PHE A 240 -6.05 0.29 11.79
N LYS A 241 -7.14 0.03 11.05
CA LYS A 241 -7.70 -1.33 10.89
C LYS A 241 -6.73 -2.27 10.18
N ARG A 242 -5.99 -1.77 9.19
CA ARG A 242 -4.96 -2.55 8.47
C ARG A 242 -3.79 -2.94 9.39
N TRP A 243 -3.50 -2.13 10.41
CA TRP A 243 -2.32 -2.30 11.28
C TRP A 243 -2.58 -3.04 12.59
N GLY A 244 -3.84 -3.31 12.93
CA GLY A 244 -4.25 -4.33 13.90
C GLY A 244 -3.83 -4.16 15.37
N ASN A 245 -2.89 -3.28 15.74
CA ASN A 245 -2.53 -2.90 17.11
C ASN A 245 -1.51 -1.75 17.10
N ILE A 246 -1.79 -0.67 17.81
CA ILE A 246 -0.81 0.39 18.12
C ILE A 246 0.07 -0.10 19.28
N PRO A 247 1.38 0.21 19.33
CA PRO A 247 2.16 0.02 20.56
C PRO A 247 1.54 0.81 21.73
N GLU A 248 1.36 0.17 22.88
CA GLU A 248 0.74 0.74 24.10
C GLU A 248 1.39 2.02 24.64
N ARG A 249 2.57 2.40 24.14
CA ARG A 249 3.25 3.64 24.51
C ARG A 249 3.54 4.49 23.28
N TRP A 250 2.72 5.51 23.12
CA TRP A 250 3.09 6.71 22.38
C TRP A 250 4.26 7.40 23.10
N PRO A 251 5.22 7.99 22.38
CA PRO A 251 6.21 8.85 23.02
C PRO A 251 5.47 10.04 23.65
N THR A 252 5.37 10.02 24.98
CA THR A 252 4.98 11.22 25.73
C THR A 252 6.09 12.24 25.54
N TYR A 253 5.77 13.31 24.83
CA TYR A 253 6.62 14.48 24.68
C TYR A 253 7.01 15.00 26.07
N SER A 254 8.28 14.86 26.45
CA SER A 254 8.86 15.56 27.60
C SER A 254 9.66 16.73 27.04
N PRO A 255 9.18 17.98 27.14
CA PRO A 255 9.95 19.14 26.74
C PRO A 255 11.06 19.37 27.76
N HIS A 256 12.24 18.81 27.52
CA HIS A 256 13.45 19.30 28.16
C HIS A 256 14.05 20.37 27.26
N LEU A 257 13.69 21.62 27.59
CA LEU A 257 14.44 22.81 27.24
C LEU A 257 15.82 22.74 27.92
N ASN A 258 16.89 22.82 27.14
CA ASN A 258 18.14 23.47 27.51
C ASN A 258 18.42 24.53 26.45
#